data_AF-A0A968HVG8-F1
#
_entry.id   AF-A0A968HVG8-F1
#
_cell.length_a   1.000
_cell.length_b   1.000
_cell.length_c   1.000
_cell.angle_alpha   90.00
_cell.angle_beta   90.00
_cell.angle_gamma   90.00
#
_symmetry.space_group_name_H-M   'P 1'
#
loop_
_entity.id
_entity.type
_entity.pdbx_description
1 polymer ?
#
loop_
_entity_poly.entity_id
_entity_poly.type
_entity_poly.pdbx_seq_one_letter_code
_entity_poly.pdbx_strand_id
1 'polypeptide(L)' 'MNATMPAPHPNQSLMQSIAVVYQRYLRGEIGIHRYSCLVDELIEQYASSSLL' A
#
# COMPACT_ATOMS: atom_id res chain seq x y z
N MET A 1 -15.68 29.38 -0.98
CA MET A 1 -15.40 28.40 0.09
C MET A 1 -14.30 27.49 -0.44
N ASN A 2 -13.06 27.65 0.03
CA ASN A 2 -11.91 26.94 -0.50
C ASN A 2 -11.79 25.60 0.25
N ALA A 3 -12.18 24.50 -0.39
CA ALA A 3 -12.04 23.16 0.16
C ALA A 3 -10.58 22.74 0.05
N THR A 4 -9.77 23.05 1.07
CA THR A 4 -8.45 22.47 1.23
C THR A 4 -8.65 20.97 1.43
N MET A 5 -8.46 20.17 0.38
CA MET A 5 -8.41 18.72 0.52
C MET A 5 -7.29 18.37 1.51
N PRO A 6 -7.52 17.50 2.50
CA PRO A 6 -6.44 17.05 3.37
C PRO A 6 -5.36 16.43 2.50
N ALA A 7 -4.13 16.90 2.67
CA ALA A 7 -2.98 16.30 2.01
C ALA A 7 -3.00 14.79 2.28
N PRO A 8 -2.81 13.93 1.26
CA PRO A 8 -2.84 12.49 1.46
C PRO A 8 -1.81 12.15 2.54
N HIS A 9 -2.30 11.67 3.68
CA HIS A 9 -1.41 11.22 4.73
C HIS A 9 -0.57 10.08 4.16
N PRO A 10 0.76 10.05 4.36
CA PRO A 10 1.62 9.03 3.76
C PRO A 10 1.17 7.61 4.13
N ASN A 11 0.60 7.44 5.34
CA ASN A 11 -0.01 6.19 5.79
C ASN A 11 -1.21 5.72 4.94
N GLN A 12 -1.98 6.64 4.34
CA GLN A 12 -3.08 6.27 3.43
C GLN A 12 -2.57 5.69 2.12
N SER A 13 -1.41 6.16 1.63
CA SER A 13 -0.81 5.66 0.39
C SER A 13 -0.36 4.21 0.52
N LEU A 14 0.25 3.83 1.65
CA LEU A 14 0.65 2.43 1.90
C LEU A 14 -0.57 1.50 1.97
N MET A 15 -1.59 1.89 2.73
CA MET A 15 -2.79 1.07 2.91
C MET A 15 -3.56 0.87 1.60
N GLN A 16 -3.59 1.89 0.72
CA GLN A 16 -4.15 1.75 -0.62
C GLN A 16 -3.38 0.74 -1.47
N SER A 17 -2.04 0.80 -1.46
CA SER A 17 -1.21 -0.16 -2.18
C SER A 17 -1.40 -1.60 -1.67
N ILE A 18 -1.45 -1.79 -0.34
CA ILE A 18 -1.73 -3.11 0.27
C ILE A 18 -3.11 -3.61 -0.14
N ALA A 19 -4.13 -2.74 -0.15
CA ALA A 19 -5.49 -3.11 -0.55
C ALA A 19 -5.54 -3.61 -2.02
N VAL A 20 -4.78 -3.00 -2.93
CA VAL A 20 -4.67 -3.46 -4.33
C VAL A 20 -4.06 -4.85 -4.40
N VAL A 21 -2.98 -5.13 -3.65
CA VAL A 21 -2.35 -6.45 -3.60
C VAL A 21 -3.31 -7.49 -3.02
N TYR A 22 -4.05 -7.13 -1.97
CA TYR A 22 -5.06 -8.00 -1.37
C TYR A 22 -6.22 -8.33 -2.34
N GLN A 23 -6.69 -7.36 -3.12
CA GLN A 23 -7.71 -7.62 -4.15
C GLN A 23 -7.24 -8.63 -5.20
N ARG A 24 -5.97 -8.56 -5.61
CA ARG A 24 -5.38 -9.53 -6.56
C ARG A 24 -5.29 -10.93 -5.96
N TYR A 25 -4.98 -11.03 -4.67
CA TYR A 25 -5.02 -12.31 -3.94
C TYR A 25 -6.45 -12.88 -3.88
N LEU A 26 -7.44 -12.06 -3.52
CA LEU A 26 -8.85 -12.48 -3.46
C LEU A 26 -9.40 -12.93 -4.82
N ARG A 27 -8.91 -12.35 -5.92
CA ARG A 27 -9.26 -12.76 -7.30
C ARG A 27 -8.53 -14.04 -7.75
N GLY A 28 -7.59 -14.55 -6.97
CA GLY A 28 -6.77 -15.71 -7.33
C GLY A 28 -5.69 -15.41 -8.38
N GLU A 29 -5.41 -14.12 -8.67
CA GLU A 29 -4.37 -13.73 -9.63
C GLU A 29 -2.95 -14.00 -9.10
N ILE A 30 -2.80 -13.99 -7.78
CA ILE A 30 -1.55 -14.29 -7.08
C ILE A 30 -1.79 -15.27 -5.94
N GLY A 31 -0.83 -16.16 -5.70
CA GLY A 31 -0.84 -17.05 -4.54
C GLY A 31 -0.38 -16.36 -3.26
N ILE A 32 -0.62 -17.00 -2.11
CA ILE A 32 -0.31 -16.47 -0.78
C ILE A 32 1.16 -16.06 -0.60
N HIS A 33 2.09 -16.82 -1.18
CA HIS A 33 3.53 -16.49 -1.09
C HIS A 33 3.83 -15.16 -1.78
N ARG A 34 3.28 -14.95 -2.99
CA ARG A 34 3.50 -13.71 -3.75
C ARG A 34 2.75 -12.52 -3.14
N TYR A 35 1.60 -12.76 -2.52
CA TYR A 35 0.93 -11.76 -1.70
C TYR A 35 1.83 -11.29 -0.55
N SER A 36 2.40 -12.22 0.23
CA SER A 36 3.27 -11.89 1.37
C SER A 36 4.46 -11.04 0.94
N CYS A 37 5.22 -11.48 -0.07
CA CYS A 37 6.39 -10.73 -0.54
C CYS A 37 6.04 -9.32 -1.01
N LEU A 38 4.94 -9.15 -1.75
CA LEU A 38 4.52 -7.82 -2.23
C LEU A 38 4.10 -6.89 -1.08
N VAL A 39 3.48 -7.43 -0.02
CA VAL A 39 3.13 -6.63 1.16
C VAL A 39 4.39 -6.24 1.93
N ASP A 40 5.35 -7.16 2.09
CA ASP A 40 6.63 -6.87 2.75
C ASP A 40 7.41 -5.77 2.00
N GLU A 41 7.53 -5.89 0.66
CA GLU A 41 8.17 -4.88 -0.19
C GLU A 41 7.51 -3.49 -0.05
N LEU A 42 6.18 -3.42 0.02
CA LEU A 42 5.45 -2.16 0.21
C LEU A 42 5.74 -1.52 1.58
N ILE A 43 5.85 -2.33 2.63
CA ILE A 43 6.18 -1.88 3.98
C ILE A 43 7.63 -1.37 4.03
N GLU A 44 8.57 -2.11 3.43
CA GLU A 44 9.98 -1.72 3.37
C GLU A 44 10.20 -0.41 2.59
N GLN A 45 9.52 -0.25 1.45
CA GLN A 45 9.55 0.99 0.67
C GLN A 45 8.99 2.17 1.45
N TYR A 46 7.89 1.96 2.17
CA TYR A 46 7.30 2.99 3.00
C TYR A 46 8.21 3.40 4.16
N ALA A 47 8.78 2.43 4.87
CA ALA A 47 9.73 2.68 5.95
C ALA A 47 10.96 3.46 5.44
N SER A 48 11.49 3.07 4.29
CA SER A 48 12.64 3.74 3.64
C SER A 48 12.29 5.17 3.19
N SER A 49 11.09 5.40 2.69
CA SER A 49 10.62 6.72 2.27
C SER A 49 10.22 7.64 3.43
N SER A 50 9.99 7.11 4.63
CA SER A 50 9.68 7.89 5.83
C SER A 50 10.93 8.29 6.64
N LEU A 51 12.10 7.73 6.32
CA LEU A 51 13.39 8.01 6.97
C LEU A 51 14.26 9.03 6.22
N LEU A 52 13.80 9.50 5.05
CA LEU A 52 14.41 10.56 4.23
C LEU A 52 13.56 11.83 4.30
#